data_AF-A0A7C1UDZ8-F1
#
_entry.id   AF-A0A7C1UDZ8-F1
#
_cell.length_a   1.000
_cell.length_b   1.000
_cell.length_c   1.000
_cell.angle_alpha   90.00
_cell.angle_beta   90.00
_cell.angle_gamma   90.00
#
_symmetry.space_group_name_H-M   'P 1'
#
loop_
_entity.id
_entity.type
_entity.pdbx_description
1 polymer ?
#
loop_
_entity_poly.entity_id
_entity_poly.type
_entity_poly.pdbx_seq_one_letter_code
_entity_poly.pdbx_strand_id
1 'polypeptide(L)'
;LVETVGVGQSETTVAEMVDFFLLLLAPGGGDELQGIKKGVIELADMIAVNKADGANADRARATVADYGAALRLLTPAESWWTPPVVPCSALTGEGVDEVWGLIERHHELAVANGKLDTRRRRQRVQWMWSTIDDTLMRAVRHHPAVADALPGLVEAVENDETTPTAAAEKALKAFGLDQAPE
;
A
#
# COMPACT_ATOMS: atom_id res chain seq x y z
N LEU A 1 -1.98 -9.52 -12.41
CA LEU A 1 -2.18 -9.43 -10.95
C LEU A 1 -0.85 -9.00 -10.34
N VAL A 2 -0.88 -8.06 -9.39
CA VAL A 2 0.30 -7.61 -8.64
C VAL A 2 0.09 -8.03 -7.19
N GLU A 3 1.08 -8.67 -6.58
CA GLU A 3 1.03 -9.20 -5.21
C GLU A 3 2.15 -8.59 -4.37
N THR A 4 1.83 -8.17 -3.14
CA THR A 4 2.82 -7.76 -2.14
C THR A 4 3.52 -8.99 -1.58
N VAL A 5 4.85 -8.99 -1.50
CA VAL A 5 5.63 -10.09 -0.93
C VAL A 5 6.47 -9.59 0.25
N GLY A 6 6.43 -10.30 1.38
CA GLY A 6 7.28 -10.04 2.55
C GLY A 6 6.68 -9.05 3.56
N VAL A 7 7.54 -8.55 4.47
CA VAL A 7 7.20 -7.56 5.50
C VAL A 7 7.75 -6.18 5.10
N GLY A 8 6.89 -5.17 4.94
CA GLY A 8 7.29 -3.82 4.49
C GLY A 8 6.13 -2.83 4.39
N GLN A 9 6.38 -1.64 3.85
CA GLN A 9 5.38 -0.61 3.51
C GLN A 9 5.05 -0.69 2.00
N SER A 10 4.77 -1.90 1.53
CA SER A 10 4.59 -2.18 0.09
C SER A 10 3.13 -2.03 -0.36
N GLU A 11 2.20 -2.02 0.58
CA GLU A 11 0.76 -2.02 0.37
C GLU A 11 0.29 -0.72 -0.30
N THR A 12 0.73 0.43 0.21
CA THR A 12 0.42 1.75 -0.39
C THR A 12 0.96 1.83 -1.82
N THR A 13 2.21 1.41 -2.02
CA THR A 13 2.83 1.42 -3.35
C THR A 13 2.06 0.55 -4.33
N VAL A 14 1.63 -0.65 -3.91
CA VAL A 14 0.81 -1.54 -4.75
C VAL A 14 -0.58 -0.95 -5.02
N ALA A 15 -1.25 -0.38 -4.01
CA ALA A 15 -2.56 0.27 -4.19
C ALA A 15 -2.51 1.45 -5.18
N GLU A 16 -1.37 2.13 -5.27
CA GLU A 16 -1.12 3.25 -6.16
C GLU A 16 -0.72 2.84 -7.59
N MET A 17 -0.51 1.55 -7.87
CA MET A 17 -0.21 1.06 -9.24
C MET A 17 -1.32 0.19 -9.85
N VAL A 18 -2.36 -0.14 -9.07
CA VAL A 18 -3.47 -0.98 -9.51
C VAL A 18 -4.78 -0.22 -9.59
N ASP A 19 -5.69 -0.69 -10.44
CA ASP A 19 -7.05 -0.15 -10.55
C ASP A 19 -7.98 -0.63 -9.44
N PHE A 20 -7.65 -1.78 -8.84
CA PHE A 20 -8.41 -2.45 -7.81
C PHE A 20 -7.46 -3.11 -6.81
N PHE A 21 -7.60 -2.81 -5.52
CA PHE A 21 -6.81 -3.39 -4.45
C PHE A 21 -7.65 -4.37 -3.62
N LEU A 22 -7.31 -5.66 -3.70
CA LEU A 22 -7.97 -6.74 -2.97
C LEU A 22 -7.16 -7.09 -1.72
N LEU A 23 -7.80 -6.95 -0.54
CA LEU A 23 -7.22 -7.40 0.72
C LEU A 23 -7.73 -8.82 1.05
N LEU A 24 -6.80 -9.75 1.27
CA LEU A 24 -7.12 -11.10 1.72
C LEU A 24 -6.95 -11.22 3.24
N LEU A 25 -7.97 -11.73 3.93
CA LEU A 25 -7.96 -11.99 5.36
C LEU A 25 -8.18 -13.46 5.68
N ALA A 26 -7.69 -13.90 6.85
CA ALA A 26 -8.01 -15.20 7.40
C ALA A 26 -9.17 -15.11 8.41
N PRO A 27 -9.93 -16.21 8.65
CA PRO A 27 -11.07 -16.20 9.56
C PRO A 27 -10.66 -16.05 11.02
N GLY A 28 -11.39 -15.23 11.77
CA GLY A 28 -11.25 -15.10 13.21
C GLY A 28 -9.98 -14.38 13.68
N GLY A 29 -9.37 -13.53 12.84
CA GLY A 29 -8.37 -12.54 13.23
C GLY A 29 -9.00 -11.33 13.93
N GLY A 30 -9.93 -11.54 14.88
CA GLY A 30 -10.72 -10.46 15.49
C GLY A 30 -9.89 -9.38 16.22
N ASP A 31 -8.71 -9.75 16.75
CA ASP A 31 -7.74 -8.79 17.32
C ASP A 31 -6.95 -8.01 16.26
N GLU A 32 -6.99 -8.47 15.00
CA GLU A 32 -6.31 -7.82 13.89
C GLU A 32 -7.08 -6.58 13.40
N LEU A 33 -8.30 -6.29 13.85
CA LEU A 33 -8.90 -4.97 13.56
C LEU A 33 -8.15 -3.83 14.27
N GLN A 34 -7.48 -4.13 15.39
CA GLN A 34 -6.53 -3.22 16.06
C GLN A 34 -5.11 -3.33 15.48
N GLY A 35 -4.73 -4.48 14.89
CA GLY A 35 -3.36 -4.77 14.39
C GLY A 35 -3.14 -4.54 12.88
N ILE A 36 -4.16 -4.70 12.04
CA ILE A 36 -4.18 -4.26 10.66
C ILE A 36 -4.26 -2.75 10.73
N LYS A 37 -3.08 -2.15 10.53
CA LYS A 37 -2.87 -0.72 10.48
C LYS A 37 -4.05 -0.09 9.74
N LYS A 38 -4.74 0.86 10.39
CA LYS A 38 -5.78 1.72 9.79
C LYS A 38 -5.56 1.98 8.29
N GLY A 39 -4.30 2.22 7.89
CA GLY A 39 -3.91 2.47 6.52
C GLY A 39 -4.20 1.38 5.47
N VAL A 40 -4.14 0.07 5.74
CA VAL A 40 -4.30 -0.94 4.66
C VAL A 40 -5.78 -1.22 4.33
N ILE A 41 -6.64 -1.22 5.35
CA ILE A 41 -8.09 -1.40 5.16
C ILE A 41 -8.67 -0.22 4.37
N GLU A 42 -8.18 1.00 4.63
CA GLU A 42 -8.59 2.21 3.91
C GLU A 42 -8.24 2.19 2.41
N LEU A 43 -7.25 1.38 2.01
CA LEU A 43 -6.84 1.21 0.62
C LEU A 43 -7.65 0.13 -0.12
N ALA A 44 -8.39 -0.71 0.59
CA ALA A 44 -9.06 -1.88 0.02
C ALA A 44 -10.32 -1.48 -0.76
N ASP A 45 -10.34 -1.83 -2.05
CA ASP A 45 -11.53 -1.76 -2.88
C ASP A 45 -12.46 -2.97 -2.60
N MET A 46 -11.92 -4.06 -2.01
CA MET A 46 -12.69 -5.19 -1.47
C MET A 46 -11.83 -5.96 -0.46
N ILE A 47 -12.52 -6.62 0.47
CA ILE A 47 -11.91 -7.60 1.37
C ILE A 47 -12.49 -8.99 1.06
N ALA A 48 -11.62 -9.98 0.86
CA ALA A 48 -12.02 -11.37 0.78
C ALA A 48 -11.48 -12.16 1.99
N VAL A 49 -12.40 -12.71 2.77
CA VAL A 49 -12.09 -13.57 3.92
C VAL A 49 -11.91 -14.99 3.41
N ASN A 50 -10.66 -15.35 3.16
CA ASN A 50 -10.27 -16.66 2.63
C ASN A 50 -10.38 -17.76 3.69
N LYS A 51 -10.27 -19.03 3.30
CA LYS A 51 -10.41 -20.22 4.15
C LYS A 51 -11.79 -20.34 4.79
N ALA A 52 -12.83 -19.86 4.11
CA ALA A 52 -14.22 -19.94 4.57
C ALA A 52 -14.83 -21.34 4.38
N ASP A 53 -14.10 -22.39 4.74
CA ASP A 53 -14.45 -23.78 4.54
C ASP A 53 -14.29 -24.60 5.83
N GLY A 54 -14.97 -25.76 5.89
CA GLY A 54 -14.90 -26.70 6.99
C GLY A 54 -15.17 -26.06 8.36
N ALA A 55 -14.25 -26.27 9.31
CA ALA A 55 -14.35 -25.75 10.68
C ALA A 55 -14.22 -24.22 10.77
N ASN A 56 -13.77 -23.54 9.71
CA ASN A 56 -13.60 -22.10 9.69
C ASN A 56 -14.83 -21.34 9.17
N ALA A 57 -15.85 -22.04 8.63
CA ALA A 57 -17.00 -21.40 7.99
C ALA A 57 -17.73 -20.40 8.91
N ASP A 58 -17.97 -20.77 10.17
CA ASP A 58 -18.61 -19.88 11.15
C ASP A 58 -17.74 -18.66 11.49
N ARG A 59 -16.43 -18.88 11.67
CA ARG A 59 -15.47 -17.80 11.95
C ARG A 59 -15.37 -16.84 10.77
N ALA A 60 -15.40 -17.35 9.54
CA ALA A 60 -15.34 -16.54 8.33
C ALA A 60 -16.59 -15.67 8.21
N ARG A 61 -17.78 -16.23 8.48
CA ARG A 61 -19.04 -15.45 8.52
C ARG A 61 -18.98 -14.32 9.54
N ALA A 62 -18.47 -14.58 10.74
CA ALA A 62 -18.30 -13.54 11.76
C ALA A 62 -17.34 -12.44 11.28
N THR A 63 -16.17 -12.81 10.74
CA THR A 63 -15.20 -11.86 10.20
C THR A 63 -15.78 -11.03 9.05
N VAL A 64 -16.54 -11.63 8.14
CA VAL A 64 -17.23 -10.89 7.07
C VAL A 64 -18.19 -9.84 7.65
N ALA A 65 -18.97 -10.21 8.67
CA ALA A 65 -19.89 -9.30 9.32
C ALA A 65 -19.17 -8.14 10.02
N ASP A 66 -18.10 -8.43 10.76
CA ASP A 66 -17.34 -7.43 11.54
C ASP A 66 -16.68 -6.39 10.62
N TYR A 67 -15.93 -6.84 9.61
CA TYR A 67 -15.28 -5.94 8.65
C TYR A 67 -16.30 -5.23 7.76
N GLY A 68 -17.39 -5.90 7.39
CA GLY A 68 -18.48 -5.30 6.62
C GLY A 68 -19.17 -4.16 7.39
N ALA A 69 -19.37 -4.32 8.69
CA ALA A 69 -19.90 -3.27 9.56
C ALA A 69 -18.90 -2.10 9.70
N ALA A 70 -17.63 -2.40 9.92
CA ALA A 70 -16.58 -1.39 10.05
C ALA A 70 -16.42 -0.55 8.78
N LEU A 71 -16.33 -1.19 7.60
CA LEU A 71 -16.19 -0.49 6.32
C LEU A 71 -17.41 0.38 6.01
N ARG A 72 -18.62 -0.05 6.34
CA ARG A 72 -19.82 0.77 6.18
C ARG A 72 -19.80 2.04 7.02
N LEU A 73 -19.15 2.02 8.19
CA LEU A 73 -18.98 3.21 9.04
C LEU A 73 -17.88 4.14 8.53
N LEU A 74 -16.83 3.57 7.93
CA LEU A 74 -15.68 4.32 7.40
C LEU A 74 -15.93 4.90 6.00
N THR A 75 -16.77 4.24 5.20
CA THR A 75 -17.08 4.65 3.83
C THR A 75 -18.06 5.84 3.84
N PRO A 76 -17.71 6.98 3.23
CA PRO A 76 -18.64 8.10 3.09
C PRO A 76 -19.92 7.70 2.37
N ALA A 77 -21.07 8.23 2.80
CA ALA A 77 -22.37 7.92 2.19
C ALA A 77 -22.44 8.26 0.69
N GLU A 78 -21.71 9.29 0.26
CA GLU A 78 -21.63 9.74 -1.14
C GLU A 78 -20.51 9.04 -1.94
N SER A 79 -19.92 7.96 -1.40
CA SER A 79 -18.93 7.18 -2.13
C SER A 79 -19.56 6.51 -3.34
N TRP A 80 -18.87 6.55 -4.48
CA TRP A 80 -19.30 5.87 -5.71
C TRP A 80 -19.11 4.36 -5.65
N TRP A 81 -18.36 3.87 -4.66
CA TRP A 81 -18.12 2.47 -4.38
C TRP A 81 -18.07 2.23 -2.87
N THR A 82 -18.78 1.20 -2.41
CA THR A 82 -18.71 0.73 -1.03
C THR A 82 -17.99 -0.61 -1.03
N PRO A 83 -16.75 -0.69 -0.50
CA PRO A 83 -15.97 -1.91 -0.51
C PRO A 83 -16.73 -3.09 0.12
N PRO A 84 -17.00 -4.16 -0.65
CA PRO A 84 -17.64 -5.34 -0.12
C PRO A 84 -16.66 -6.18 0.69
N VAL A 85 -17.21 -6.96 1.61
CA VAL A 85 -16.49 -8.01 2.33
C VAL A 85 -17.16 -9.32 2.01
N VAL A 86 -16.42 -10.27 1.45
CA VAL A 86 -16.97 -11.55 0.98
C VAL A 86 -16.17 -12.74 1.50
N PRO A 87 -16.81 -13.87 1.83
CA PRO A 87 -16.10 -15.11 2.14
C PRO A 87 -15.63 -15.80 0.86
N CYS A 88 -14.49 -16.47 0.90
CA CYS A 88 -14.06 -17.40 -0.14
C CYS A 88 -13.21 -18.53 0.42
N SER A 89 -13.03 -19.59 -0.35
CA SER A 89 -12.05 -20.63 -0.10
C SER A 89 -11.22 -20.86 -1.35
N ALA A 90 -9.97 -20.43 -1.31
CA ALA A 90 -9.00 -20.75 -2.35
C ALA A 90 -8.69 -22.25 -2.43
N LEU A 91 -8.95 -23.01 -1.35
CA LEU A 91 -8.72 -24.46 -1.31
C LEU A 91 -9.81 -25.23 -2.07
N THR A 92 -11.09 -24.86 -1.88
CA THR A 92 -12.22 -25.53 -2.53
C THR A 92 -12.66 -24.85 -3.82
N GLY A 93 -12.26 -23.60 -4.04
CA GLY A 93 -12.71 -22.74 -5.15
C GLY A 93 -14.00 -21.97 -4.85
N GLU A 94 -14.64 -22.21 -3.71
CA GLU A 94 -15.91 -21.55 -3.35
C GLU A 94 -15.73 -20.04 -3.17
N GLY A 95 -16.65 -19.24 -3.74
CA GLY A 95 -16.63 -17.78 -3.65
C GLY A 95 -15.56 -17.07 -4.50
N VAL A 96 -14.65 -17.80 -5.16
CA VAL A 96 -13.60 -17.20 -6.01
C VAL A 96 -14.20 -16.52 -7.25
N ASP A 97 -15.20 -17.14 -7.88
CA ASP A 97 -15.90 -16.55 -9.02
C ASP A 97 -16.70 -15.29 -8.62
N GLU A 98 -17.25 -15.26 -7.40
CA GLU A 98 -17.95 -14.08 -6.87
C GLU A 98 -16.99 -12.92 -6.64
N VAL A 99 -15.80 -13.18 -6.09
CA VAL A 99 -14.72 -12.23 -5.96
C VAL A 99 -14.37 -11.62 -7.31
N TRP A 100 -14.20 -12.43 -8.35
CA TRP A 100 -13.90 -11.92 -9.70
C TRP A 100 -15.05 -11.08 -10.28
N GLY A 101 -16.29 -11.56 -10.17
CA GLY A 101 -17.46 -10.81 -10.63
C GLY A 101 -17.65 -9.47 -9.91
N LEU A 102 -17.19 -9.34 -8.66
CA LEU A 102 -17.14 -8.07 -7.94
C LEU A 102 -16.08 -7.11 -8.49
N ILE A 103 -14.91 -7.62 -8.85
CA ILE A 103 -13.84 -6.84 -9.48
C ILE A 103 -14.31 -6.31 -10.85
N GLU A 104 -14.97 -7.15 -11.64
CA GLU A 104 -15.54 -6.74 -12.94
C GLU A 104 -16.59 -5.65 -12.78
N ARG A 105 -17.53 -5.82 -11.83
CA ARG A 105 -18.52 -4.78 -11.51
C ARG A 105 -17.91 -3.46 -11.07
N HIS A 106 -16.89 -3.50 -10.20
CA HIS A 106 -16.17 -2.30 -9.81
C HIS A 106 -15.55 -1.61 -11.05
N HIS A 107 -14.88 -2.37 -11.92
CA HIS A 107 -14.26 -1.84 -13.12
C HIS A 107 -15.29 -1.19 -14.06
N GLU A 108 -16.43 -1.85 -14.32
CA GLU A 108 -17.52 -1.32 -15.15
C GLU A 108 -18.04 0.01 -14.61
N LEU A 109 -18.33 0.08 -13.31
CA LEU A 109 -18.79 1.30 -12.65
C LEU A 109 -17.74 2.40 -12.71
N ALA A 110 -16.47 2.07 -12.43
CA ALA A 110 -15.34 3.01 -12.44
C ALA A 110 -15.07 3.59 -13.84
N VAL A 111 -15.32 2.80 -14.89
CA VAL A 111 -15.27 3.29 -16.28
C VAL A 111 -16.44 4.21 -16.55
N ALA A 112 -17.67 3.78 -16.25
CA ALA A 112 -18.89 4.52 -16.54
C ALA A 112 -18.94 5.90 -15.85
N ASN A 113 -18.38 6.01 -14.65
CA ASN A 113 -18.34 7.26 -13.88
C ASN A 113 -17.02 8.03 -14.00
N GLY A 114 -16.08 7.58 -14.86
CA GLY A 114 -14.80 8.24 -15.12
C GLY A 114 -13.77 8.18 -13.98
N LYS A 115 -14.05 7.43 -12.91
CA LYS A 115 -13.13 7.28 -11.76
C LYS A 115 -11.87 6.51 -12.14
N LEU A 116 -11.97 5.55 -13.07
CA LEU A 116 -10.81 4.78 -13.53
C LEU A 116 -9.76 5.68 -14.20
N ASP A 117 -10.16 6.51 -15.15
CA ASP A 117 -9.23 7.42 -15.84
C ASP A 117 -8.67 8.48 -14.88
N THR A 118 -9.50 8.99 -13.96
CA THR A 118 -9.06 9.91 -12.91
C THR A 118 -7.99 9.27 -12.01
N ARG A 119 -8.22 8.04 -11.55
CA ARG A 119 -7.26 7.26 -10.74
C ARG A 119 -5.96 7.07 -11.50
N ARG A 120 -6.01 6.53 -12.73
CA ARG A 120 -4.82 6.29 -13.56
C ARG A 120 -4.03 7.55 -13.88
N ARG A 121 -4.68 8.70 -14.09
CA ARG A 121 -4.00 10.00 -14.27
C ARG A 121 -3.16 10.37 -13.05
N ARG A 122 -3.74 10.24 -11.86
CA ARG A 122 -3.04 10.49 -10.58
C ARG A 122 -1.87 9.52 -10.41
N GLN A 123 -2.10 8.23 -10.67
CA GLN A 123 -1.07 7.19 -10.57
C GLN A 123 0.10 7.46 -11.52
N ARG A 124 -0.14 7.92 -12.75
CA ARG A 124 0.95 8.29 -13.68
C ARG A 124 1.82 9.43 -13.16
N VAL A 125 1.20 10.47 -12.58
CA VAL A 125 1.94 11.60 -11.98
C VAL A 125 2.73 11.13 -10.75
N GLN A 126 2.13 10.29 -9.93
CA GLN A 126 2.80 9.72 -8.76
C GLN A 126 3.98 8.83 -9.15
N TRP A 127 3.81 8.00 -10.18
CA TRP A 127 4.88 7.16 -10.73
C TRP A 127 6.04 8.00 -11.28
N MET A 128 5.74 9.13 -11.94
CA MET A 128 6.75 10.07 -12.40
C MET A 128 7.59 10.59 -11.22
N TRP A 129 6.96 11.02 -10.12
CA TRP A 129 7.67 11.47 -8.93
C TRP A 129 8.48 10.37 -8.26
N SER A 130 7.92 9.17 -8.09
CA SER A 130 8.66 8.01 -7.57
C SER A 130 9.89 7.68 -8.43
N THR A 131 9.77 7.79 -9.76
CA THR A 131 10.90 7.59 -10.67
C THR A 131 11.99 8.65 -10.46
N ILE A 132 11.61 9.91 -10.25
CA ILE A 132 12.54 11.00 -9.94
C ILE A 132 13.25 10.72 -8.62
N ASP A 133 12.50 10.42 -7.55
CA ASP A 133 13.05 10.18 -6.21
C ASP A 133 14.02 8.99 -6.21
N ASP A 134 13.63 7.85 -6.81
CA ASP A 134 14.48 6.67 -6.91
C ASP A 134 15.75 6.95 -7.71
N THR A 135 15.64 7.73 -8.78
CA THR A 135 16.77 8.07 -9.64
C THR A 135 17.73 9.02 -8.93
N LEU A 136 17.22 10.03 -8.23
CA LEU A 136 18.02 10.95 -7.43
C LEU A 136 18.70 10.23 -6.28
N MET A 137 17.99 9.40 -5.52
CA MET A 137 18.56 8.62 -4.44
C MET A 137 19.66 7.67 -4.92
N ARG A 138 19.45 7.02 -6.08
CA ARG A 138 20.48 6.20 -6.71
C ARG A 138 21.68 7.03 -7.13
N ALA A 139 21.46 8.19 -7.74
CA ALA A 139 22.53 9.09 -8.17
C ALA A 139 23.37 9.57 -6.98
N VAL A 140 22.74 10.00 -5.88
CA VAL A 140 23.42 10.43 -4.66
C VAL A 140 24.28 9.31 -4.08
N ARG A 141 23.71 8.11 -3.91
CA ARG A 141 24.44 6.96 -3.31
C ARG A 141 25.63 6.48 -4.14
N HIS A 142 25.59 6.63 -5.46
CA HIS A 142 26.65 6.16 -6.37
C HIS A 142 27.57 7.29 -6.84
N HIS A 143 27.35 8.53 -6.41
CA HIS A 143 28.21 9.64 -6.79
C HIS A 143 29.59 9.48 -6.10
N PRO A 144 30.72 9.53 -6.84
CA PRO A 144 32.04 9.22 -6.28
C PRO A 144 32.38 10.03 -5.02
N ALA A 145 32.18 11.35 -5.04
CA ALA A 145 32.48 12.21 -3.90
C ALA A 145 31.56 11.96 -2.68
N VAL A 146 30.34 11.47 -2.91
CA VAL A 146 29.44 11.08 -1.81
C VAL A 146 29.87 9.73 -1.26
N ALA A 147 30.12 8.75 -2.12
CA ALA A 147 30.57 7.41 -1.74
C ALA A 147 31.88 7.45 -0.94
N ASP A 148 32.80 8.35 -1.28
CA ASP A 148 34.06 8.55 -0.56
C ASP A 148 33.84 9.19 0.83
N ALA A 149 32.90 10.14 0.95
CA ALA A 149 32.64 10.86 2.21
C ALA A 149 31.69 10.10 3.16
N LEU A 150 30.81 9.25 2.64
CA LEU A 150 29.70 8.66 3.37
C LEU A 150 30.13 7.81 4.59
N PRO A 151 31.16 6.95 4.52
CA PRO A 151 31.56 6.14 5.68
C PRO A 151 31.95 6.99 6.89
N GLY A 152 32.73 8.06 6.68
CA GLY A 152 33.14 8.96 7.76
C GLY A 152 31.98 9.81 8.30
N LEU A 153 31.02 10.18 7.45
CA LEU A 153 29.81 10.89 7.89
C LEU A 153 28.89 9.99 8.72
N VAL A 154 28.76 8.70 8.37
CA VAL A 154 27.99 7.72 9.14
C VAL A 154 28.63 7.52 10.51
N GLU A 155 29.95 7.28 10.57
CA GLU A 155 30.69 7.11 11.83
C GLU A 155 30.57 8.33 12.75
N ALA A 156 30.68 9.54 12.20
CA ALA A 156 30.51 10.77 12.96
C ALA A 156 29.09 10.96 13.53
N VAL A 157 28.06 10.45 12.85
CA VAL A 157 26.67 10.48 13.36
C VAL A 157 26.48 9.42 14.44
N GLU A 158 27.00 8.22 14.25
CA GLU A 158 26.90 7.12 15.23
C GLU A 158 27.64 7.44 16.54
N ASN A 159 28.72 8.24 16.48
CA ASN A 159 29.52 8.66 17.62
C ASN A 159 29.09 10.01 18.24
N ASP A 160 27.94 10.57 17.83
CA ASP A 160 27.44 11.88 18.27
C ASP A 160 28.40 13.08 18.00
N GLU A 161 29.35 12.94 17.07
CA GLU A 161 30.30 13.98 16.69
C GLU A 161 29.69 15.02 15.73
N THR A 162 28.59 14.65 15.08
CA THR A 162 27.78 15.55 14.25
C THR A 162 26.31 15.16 14.28
N THR A 163 25.42 16.09 13.92
CA THR A 163 23.99 15.78 13.85
C THR A 163 23.65 15.09 12.51
N PRO A 164 22.62 14.24 12.47
CA PRO A 164 22.16 13.62 11.22
C PRO A 164 21.90 14.64 10.10
N THR A 165 21.31 15.79 10.43
CA THR A 165 21.04 16.87 9.46
C THR A 165 22.32 17.48 8.91
N ALA A 166 23.31 17.79 9.75
CA ALA A 166 24.57 18.37 9.32
C ALA A 166 25.40 17.39 8.47
N ALA A 167 25.35 16.09 8.79
CA ALA A 167 25.97 15.05 7.97
C ALA A 167 25.28 14.92 6.60
N ALA A 168 23.95 14.95 6.56
CA ALA A 168 23.18 14.92 5.32
C ALA A 168 23.49 16.12 4.42
N GLU A 169 23.56 17.34 4.98
CA GLU A 169 23.95 18.55 4.23
C GLU A 169 25.35 18.43 3.63
N LYS A 170 26.32 17.88 4.37
CA LYS A 170 27.68 17.62 3.84
C LYS A 170 27.65 16.61 2.68
N ALA A 171 26.87 15.54 2.79
CA ALA A 171 26.71 14.55 1.72
C ALA A 171 26.05 15.18 0.48
N LEU A 172 24.98 15.98 0.65
CA LEU A 172 24.32 16.68 -0.45
C LEU A 172 25.24 17.71 -1.12
N LYS A 173 26.07 18.41 -0.32
CA LYS A 173 27.09 19.31 -0.85
C LYS A 173 28.14 18.57 -1.68
N ALA A 174 28.59 17.39 -1.21
CA ALA A 174 29.51 16.54 -1.98
C ALA A 174 28.86 16.00 -3.28
N PHE A 175 27.54 15.87 -3.32
CA PHE A 175 26.79 15.57 -4.55
C PHE A 175 26.69 16.76 -5.52
N GLY A 176 26.95 17.99 -5.05
CA GLY A 176 26.82 19.22 -5.84
C GLY A 176 25.52 20.00 -5.61
N LEU A 177 24.77 19.68 -4.55
CA LEU A 177 23.61 20.47 -4.10
C LEU A 177 24.05 21.41 -2.98
N ASP A 178 24.44 22.63 -3.35
CA ASP A 178 24.96 23.64 -2.41
C ASP A 178 23.87 24.27 -1.50
N GLN A 179 22.60 24.16 -1.87
CA GLN A 179 21.45 24.59 -1.05
C GLN A 179 20.31 23.57 -1.20
N ALA A 180 19.83 22.98 -0.10
CA ALA A 180 18.56 22.28 -0.13
C ALA A 180 17.44 23.32 -0.42
N PRO A 181 16.48 23.04 -1.32
CA PRO A 181 15.33 23.93 -1.47
C PRO A 181 14.59 24.03 -0.13
N GLU A 182 14.23 25.25 0.26
CA GLU A 182 13.42 25.55 1.46
C GLU A 182 12.10 24.76 1.49
#